data_AF-A0A524CKM3-F1
#
_entry.id   AF-A0A524CKM3-F1
#
_cell.length_a   1.000
_cell.length_b   1.000
_cell.length_c   1.000
_cell.angle_alpha   90.00
_cell.angle_beta   90.00
_cell.angle_gamma   90.00
#
_symmetry.space_group_name_H-M   'P 1'
#
loop_
_entity.id
_entity.type
_entity.pdbx_description
1 polymer ?
#
loop_
_entity_poly.entity_id
_entity_poly.type
_entity_poly.pdbx_seq_one_letter_code
_entity_poly.pdbx_strand_id
1 'polypeptide(L)'
;MVLLPLDYLNGILAIGAIVIAGLIGVHILSKFFTFKRQEFLFIGLLAFLITEPWWPAASSFIVALFNAGEGLPPEIYFIIGNVLIPVAIGIWLIAFTDLMQMGNKGKKIILTGAIIYGLIFEFLFFHLLFVDPTYIGELNGPIDVEYTGFVMAYLFSIVGIIWITGVIFGKQSLKSENPEIKLRGKLIILA
;
A
#
# COMPACT_ATOMS: atom_id res chain seq x y z
N MET A 1 28.93 5.38 -4.72
CA MET A 1 28.79 6.54 -3.80
C MET A 1 28.97 6.06 -2.36
N VAL A 2 29.19 6.94 -1.37
CA VAL A 2 29.19 6.51 0.05
C VAL A 2 27.80 6.73 0.64
N LEU A 3 27.23 5.70 1.27
CA LEU A 3 25.97 5.82 2.00
C LEU A 3 26.11 6.81 3.16
N LEU A 4 25.18 7.75 3.25
CA LEU A 4 25.10 8.71 4.35
C LEU A 4 24.45 8.06 5.58
N PRO A 5 24.69 8.59 6.80
CA PRO A 5 24.03 8.08 8.00
C PRO A 5 22.50 8.05 7.92
N LEU A 6 21.91 9.02 7.20
CA LEU A 6 20.48 9.06 6.94
C LEU A 6 20.02 7.89 6.06
N ASP A 7 20.85 7.45 5.12
CA ASP A 7 20.54 6.30 4.27
C ASP A 7 20.45 5.01 5.08
N TYR A 8 21.38 4.82 6.02
CA TYR A 8 21.33 3.70 6.96
C TYR A 8 20.07 3.73 7.83
N LEU A 9 19.72 4.90 8.37
CA LEU A 9 18.54 5.03 9.21
C LEU A 9 17.27 4.71 8.43
N ASN A 10 17.07 5.33 7.27
CA ASN A 10 15.91 5.14 6.41
C ASN A 10 15.81 3.68 5.95
N GLY A 11 16.92 3.09 5.49
CA GLY A 11 16.96 1.70 5.05
C GLY A 11 16.60 0.70 6.16
N ILE A 12 17.18 0.86 7.35
CA ILE A 12 16.89 -0.01 8.51
C ILE A 12 15.43 0.14 8.95
N LEU A 13 14.91 1.37 9.02
CA LEU A 13 13.51 1.61 9.40
C LEU A 13 12.54 1.04 8.36
N ALA A 14 12.82 1.19 7.07
CA ALA A 14 12.02 0.62 5.98
C ALA A 14 11.98 -0.91 6.07
N ILE A 15 13.13 -1.56 6.22
CA ILE A 15 13.20 -3.03 6.42
C ILE A 15 12.42 -3.44 7.66
N GLY A 16 12.62 -2.76 8.78
CA GLY A 16 11.93 -3.05 10.04
C GLY A 16 10.41 -2.95 9.89
N ALA A 17 9.91 -1.90 9.23
CA ALA A 17 8.49 -1.71 8.97
C ALA A 17 7.90 -2.85 8.12
N ILE A 18 8.57 -3.22 7.03
CA ILE A 18 8.14 -4.30 6.14
C ILE A 18 8.15 -5.65 6.85
N VAL A 19 9.18 -5.94 7.65
CA VAL A 19 9.28 -7.20 8.40
C VAL A 19 8.17 -7.29 9.44
N ILE A 20 7.94 -6.25 10.23
CA ILE A 20 6.87 -6.22 11.24
C ILE A 20 5.50 -6.40 10.57
N ALA A 21 5.23 -5.63 9.52
CA ALA A 21 3.98 -5.69 8.78
C ALA A 21 3.77 -7.05 8.11
N GLY A 22 4.83 -7.64 7.54
CA GLY A 22 4.82 -8.99 6.99
C GLY A 22 4.52 -10.05 8.03
N LEU A 23 5.13 -9.98 9.22
CA LEU A 23 4.84 -10.90 10.33
C LEU A 23 3.39 -10.79 10.80
N ILE A 24 2.85 -9.57 10.93
CA ILE A 24 1.44 -9.32 11.25
C ILE A 24 0.54 -9.89 10.15
N GLY A 25 0.85 -9.59 8.89
CA GLY A 25 0.09 -10.05 7.73
C GLY A 25 0.03 -11.56 7.64
N VAL A 26 1.17 -12.24 7.79
CA VAL A 26 1.25 -13.71 7.83
C VAL A 26 0.48 -14.29 9.01
N HIS A 27 0.56 -13.68 10.20
CA HIS A 27 -0.20 -14.13 11.37
C HIS A 27 -1.72 -14.02 11.17
N ILE A 28 -2.20 -12.93 10.56
CA ILE A 28 -3.63 -12.77 10.26
C ILE A 28 -4.04 -13.71 9.13
N LEU A 29 -3.24 -13.80 8.07
CA LEU A 29 -3.48 -14.68 6.93
C LEU A 29 -3.54 -16.15 7.35
N SER A 30 -2.71 -16.60 8.29
CA SER A 30 -2.75 -18.00 8.76
C SER A 30 -4.12 -18.38 9.36
N LYS A 31 -4.83 -17.43 9.97
CA LYS A 31 -6.18 -17.63 10.52
C LYS A 31 -7.21 -17.93 9.43
N PHE A 32 -6.99 -17.50 8.19
CA PHE A 32 -7.84 -17.90 7.06
C PHE A 32 -7.89 -19.42 6.89
N PHE A 33 -6.75 -20.11 7.04
CA PHE A 33 -6.71 -21.56 6.86
C PHE A 33 -7.47 -22.32 7.95
N THR A 34 -7.62 -21.71 9.13
CA THR A 34 -8.37 -22.27 10.27
C THR A 34 -9.86 -21.94 10.19
N PHE A 35 -10.22 -20.68 9.98
CA PHE A 35 -11.62 -20.21 10.06
C PHE A 35 -12.33 -20.12 8.71
N LYS A 36 -11.60 -20.22 7.59
CA LYS A 36 -12.11 -20.10 6.20
C LYS A 36 -12.90 -18.81 5.92
N ARG A 37 -12.62 -17.76 6.69
CA ARG A 37 -13.24 -16.45 6.63
C ARG A 37 -12.41 -15.51 5.77
N GLN A 38 -12.94 -15.08 4.62
CA GLN A 38 -12.22 -14.28 3.61
C GLN A 38 -11.67 -12.95 4.17
N GLU A 39 -12.26 -12.44 5.24
CA GLU A 39 -11.79 -11.24 5.93
C GLU A 39 -10.34 -11.41 6.43
N PHE A 40 -9.95 -12.59 6.90
CA PHE A 40 -8.57 -12.86 7.31
C PHE A 40 -7.60 -12.88 6.13
N LEU A 41 -8.05 -13.36 4.96
CA LEU A 41 -7.24 -13.35 3.74
C LEU A 41 -6.97 -11.90 3.30
N PHE A 42 -8.02 -11.09 3.17
CA PHE A 42 -7.87 -9.72 2.69
C PHE A 42 -7.12 -8.81 3.67
N ILE A 43 -7.44 -8.88 4.97
CA ILE A 43 -6.74 -8.07 5.98
C ILE A 43 -5.28 -8.51 6.12
N GLY A 44 -4.99 -9.81 6.06
CA GLY A 44 -3.61 -10.31 6.10
C GLY A 44 -2.77 -9.83 4.92
N LEU A 45 -3.33 -9.88 3.70
CA LEU A 45 -2.68 -9.33 2.51
C LEU A 45 -2.50 -7.82 2.58
N LEU A 46 -3.52 -7.08 3.02
CA LEU A 46 -3.45 -5.62 3.18
C LEU A 46 -2.40 -5.19 4.20
N ALA A 47 -2.27 -5.92 5.31
CA ALA A 47 -1.27 -5.62 6.32
C ALA A 47 0.16 -5.67 5.75
N PHE A 48 0.41 -6.49 4.73
CA PHE A 48 1.69 -6.49 4.01
C PHE A 48 1.73 -5.40 2.93
N LEU A 49 0.71 -5.33 2.07
CA LEU A 49 0.68 -4.41 0.93
C LEU A 49 0.63 -2.93 1.33
N ILE A 50 0.13 -2.59 2.52
CA ILE A 50 0.16 -1.21 3.01
C ILE A 50 1.59 -0.69 3.20
N THR A 51 2.57 -1.58 3.30
CA THR A 51 3.99 -1.21 3.41
C THR A 51 4.71 -1.09 2.08
N GLU A 52 4.02 -1.32 0.96
CA GLU A 52 4.61 -1.26 -0.37
C GLU A 52 5.36 0.05 -0.69
N PRO A 53 4.94 1.24 -0.23
CA PRO A 53 5.70 2.48 -0.43
C PRO A 53 7.13 2.45 0.12
N TRP A 54 7.42 1.58 1.09
CA TRP A 54 8.77 1.42 1.67
C TRP A 54 9.58 0.28 1.04
N TRP A 55 8.96 -0.58 0.24
CA TRP A 55 9.64 -1.70 -0.44
C TRP A 55 10.78 -1.27 -1.34
N PRO A 56 10.66 -0.21 -2.17
CA PRO A 56 11.75 0.18 -3.04
C PRO A 56 12.94 0.72 -2.23
N ALA A 57 12.70 1.55 -1.21
CA ALA A 57 13.76 2.05 -0.33
C ALA A 57 14.48 0.92 0.41
N ALA A 58 13.74 -0.05 0.96
CA ALA A 58 14.32 -1.22 1.64
C ALA A 58 15.15 -2.08 0.69
N SER A 59 14.60 -2.38 -0.50
CA SER A 59 15.29 -3.19 -1.52
C SER A 59 16.53 -2.49 -2.05
N SER A 60 16.42 -1.19 -2.32
CA SER A 60 17.51 -0.35 -2.81
C SER A 60 18.62 -0.19 -1.77
N PHE A 61 18.26 -0.07 -0.49
CA PHE A 61 19.23 -0.05 0.59
C PHE A 61 20.02 -1.37 0.67
N ILE A 62 19.34 -2.52 0.58
CA ILE A 62 20.00 -3.82 0.56
C ILE A 62 20.98 -3.91 -0.62
N VAL A 63 20.58 -3.49 -1.81
CA VAL A 63 21.47 -3.45 -2.98
C VAL A 63 22.66 -2.53 -2.74
N ALA A 64 22.44 -1.32 -2.22
CA ALA A 64 23.49 -0.34 -1.96
C ALA A 64 24.56 -0.84 -0.97
N LEU A 65 24.19 -1.67 0.02
CA LEU A 65 25.14 -2.29 0.94
C LEU A 65 26.17 -3.20 0.24
N PHE A 66 25.79 -3.81 -0.88
CA PHE A 66 26.64 -4.75 -1.62
C PHE A 66 27.14 -4.21 -2.97
N ASN A 67 26.67 -3.04 -3.39
CA ASN A 67 26.96 -2.46 -4.70
C ASN A 67 27.65 -1.09 -4.59
N ALA A 68 28.67 -0.99 -3.73
CA ALA A 68 29.48 0.23 -3.55
C ALA A 68 28.63 1.52 -3.32
N GLY A 69 27.53 1.37 -2.56
CA GLY A 69 26.59 2.45 -2.22
C GLY A 69 25.67 2.89 -3.36
N GLU A 70 25.64 2.18 -4.49
CA GLU A 70 24.66 2.40 -5.55
C GLU A 70 23.42 1.53 -5.33
N GLY A 71 22.25 2.16 -5.29
CA GLY A 71 20.98 1.48 -5.11
C GLY A 71 20.46 0.81 -6.38
N LEU A 72 19.15 0.55 -6.39
CA LEU A 72 18.43 0.10 -7.57
C LEU A 72 18.41 1.19 -8.66
N PRO A 73 18.40 0.80 -9.94
CA PRO A 73 18.12 1.73 -11.02
C PRO A 73 16.68 2.27 -10.91
N PRO A 74 16.41 3.51 -11.38
CA PRO A 74 15.10 4.16 -11.23
C PRO A 74 13.93 3.31 -11.70
N GLU A 75 14.08 2.57 -12.80
CA GLU A 75 13.01 1.77 -13.37
C GLU A 75 12.57 0.65 -12.41
N ILE A 76 13.54 -0.05 -11.82
CA ILE A 76 13.25 -1.13 -10.86
C ILE A 76 12.71 -0.54 -9.56
N TYR A 77 13.27 0.58 -9.10
CA TYR A 77 12.80 1.28 -7.91
C TYR A 77 11.32 1.66 -8.06
N PHE A 78 10.94 2.30 -9.17
CA PHE A 78 9.56 2.72 -9.39
C PHE A 78 8.61 1.54 -9.57
N ILE A 79 9.00 0.46 -10.27
CA ILE A 79 8.17 -0.74 -10.40
C ILE A 79 7.84 -1.32 -9.02
N ILE A 80 8.85 -1.51 -8.18
CA ILE A 80 8.68 -2.12 -6.85
C ILE A 80 7.75 -1.27 -5.96
N GLY A 81 7.84 0.06 -6.06
CA GLY A 81 7.07 0.97 -5.22
C GLY A 81 5.73 1.45 -5.76
N ASN A 82 5.28 0.97 -6.93
CA ASN A 82 4.03 1.45 -7.50
C ASN A 82 3.14 0.36 -8.14
N VAL A 83 3.70 -0.75 -8.63
CA VAL A 83 2.94 -1.70 -9.45
C VAL A 83 1.84 -2.42 -8.65
N LEU A 84 2.01 -2.57 -7.33
CA LEU A 84 1.03 -3.27 -6.49
C LEU A 84 0.01 -2.34 -5.84
N ILE A 85 0.14 -1.03 -5.99
CA ILE A 85 -0.82 -0.06 -5.42
C ILE A 85 -2.26 -0.30 -5.91
N PRO A 86 -2.52 -0.53 -7.21
CA PRO A 86 -3.86 -0.87 -7.70
C PRO A 86 -4.44 -2.14 -7.07
N VAL A 87 -3.59 -3.14 -6.81
CA VAL A 87 -3.98 -4.39 -6.17
C VAL A 87 -4.31 -4.13 -4.69
N ALA A 88 -3.48 -3.37 -3.99
CA ALA A 88 -3.69 -3.00 -2.60
C ALA A 88 -5.02 -2.25 -2.41
N ILE A 89 -5.30 -1.24 -3.24
CA ILE A 89 -6.57 -0.49 -3.16
C ILE A 89 -7.77 -1.36 -3.54
N GLY A 90 -7.61 -2.27 -4.50
CA GLY A 90 -8.64 -3.26 -4.84
C GLY A 90 -9.01 -4.13 -3.64
N ILE A 91 -8.02 -4.70 -2.95
CA ILE A 91 -8.23 -5.52 -1.75
C ILE A 91 -8.85 -4.69 -0.62
N TRP A 92 -8.39 -3.45 -0.43
CA TRP A 92 -8.97 -2.52 0.56
C TRP A 92 -10.45 -2.29 0.30
N LEU A 93 -10.84 -2.03 -0.95
CA LEU A 93 -12.23 -1.80 -1.32
C LEU A 93 -13.09 -3.06 -1.25
N ILE A 94 -12.52 -4.25 -1.50
CA ILE A 94 -13.21 -5.53 -1.23
C ILE A 94 -13.51 -5.62 0.27
N ALA A 95 -12.50 -5.46 1.13
CA ALA A 95 -12.67 -5.51 2.57
C ALA A 95 -13.69 -4.46 3.06
N PHE A 96 -13.59 -3.22 2.57
CA PHE A 96 -14.53 -2.15 2.89
C PHE A 96 -15.97 -2.48 2.50
N THR A 97 -16.20 -2.94 1.26
CA THR A 97 -17.56 -3.25 0.77
C THR A 97 -18.19 -4.41 1.53
N ASP A 98 -17.40 -5.41 1.91
CA ASP A 98 -17.87 -6.55 2.72
C ASP A 98 -18.16 -6.14 4.16
N LEU A 99 -17.28 -5.34 4.77
CA LEU A 99 -17.47 -4.83 6.13
C LEU A 99 -18.68 -3.90 6.24
N MET A 100 -18.95 -3.12 5.20
CA MET A 100 -20.14 -2.27 5.10
C MET A 100 -21.42 -3.04 4.70
N GLN A 101 -21.31 -4.35 4.47
CA GLN A 101 -22.41 -5.21 4.05
C GLN A 101 -23.15 -4.65 2.82
N MET A 102 -22.40 -4.08 1.87
CA MET A 102 -22.98 -3.45 0.69
C MET A 102 -23.65 -4.51 -0.20
N GLY A 103 -24.85 -4.22 -0.69
CA GLY A 103 -25.53 -5.09 -1.64
C GLY A 103 -24.73 -5.31 -2.92
N ASN A 104 -24.95 -6.44 -3.60
CA ASN A 104 -24.19 -6.89 -4.77
C ASN A 104 -23.99 -5.81 -5.85
N LYS A 105 -25.01 -4.98 -6.10
CA LYS A 105 -24.93 -3.89 -7.09
C LYS A 105 -23.91 -2.82 -6.68
N GLY A 106 -23.93 -2.38 -5.43
CA GLY A 106 -23.00 -1.36 -4.91
C GLY A 106 -21.56 -1.86 -4.87
N LYS A 107 -21.36 -3.09 -4.38
CA LYS A 107 -20.05 -3.76 -4.39
C LYS A 107 -19.49 -3.85 -5.82
N LYS A 108 -20.30 -4.30 -6.79
CA LYS A 108 -19.85 -4.42 -8.18
C LYS A 108 -19.44 -3.07 -8.78
N ILE A 109 -20.21 -2.01 -8.54
CA ILE A 109 -19.89 -0.66 -9.04
C ILE A 109 -18.54 -0.17 -8.48
N ILE A 110 -18.34 -0.26 -7.16
CA ILE A 110 -17.10 0.19 -6.51
C ILE A 110 -15.90 -0.60 -7.03
N LEU A 111 -16.00 -1.94 -7.08
CA LEU A 111 -14.90 -2.79 -7.51
C LEU A 111 -14.59 -2.63 -9.01
N THR A 112 -15.61 -2.48 -9.87
CA THR A 112 -15.38 -2.19 -11.28
C THR A 112 -14.73 -0.81 -11.47
N GLY A 113 -15.16 0.20 -10.69
CA GLY A 113 -14.51 1.50 -10.69
C GLY A 113 -13.04 1.44 -10.25
N ALA A 114 -12.74 0.68 -9.20
CA ALA A 114 -11.37 0.47 -8.71
C ALA A 114 -10.48 -0.21 -9.75
N ILE A 115 -10.99 -1.23 -10.46
CA ILE A 115 -10.26 -1.90 -11.53
C ILE A 115 -9.96 -0.93 -12.68
N ILE A 116 -10.96 -0.17 -13.15
CA ILE A 116 -10.76 0.81 -14.23
C ILE A 116 -9.74 1.87 -13.81
N TYR A 117 -9.87 2.39 -12.59
CA TYR A 117 -8.97 3.38 -12.03
C TYR A 117 -7.53 2.84 -11.90
N GLY A 118 -7.37 1.60 -11.46
CA GLY A 118 -6.08 0.90 -11.42
C GLY A 118 -5.46 0.69 -12.80
N LEU A 119 -6.24 0.23 -13.79
CA LEU A 119 -5.77 0.02 -15.16
C LEU A 119 -5.33 1.33 -15.84
N ILE A 120 -6.06 2.44 -15.60
CA ILE A 120 -5.66 3.77 -16.09
C ILE A 120 -4.31 4.16 -15.49
N PHE A 121 -4.13 3.95 -14.18
CA PHE A 121 -2.87 4.21 -13.52
C PHE A 121 -1.73 3.35 -14.07
N GLU A 122 -1.90 2.03 -14.15
CA GLU A 122 -0.85 1.14 -14.66
C GLU A 122 -0.47 1.49 -16.10
N PHE A 123 -1.45 1.75 -16.96
CA PHE A 123 -1.18 2.16 -18.34
C PHE A 123 -0.34 3.43 -18.40
N LEU A 124 -0.73 4.47 -17.66
CA LEU A 124 0.02 5.73 -17.62
C LEU A 124 1.39 5.55 -16.96
N PHE A 125 1.47 4.81 -15.87
CA PHE A 125 2.70 4.52 -15.15
C PHE A 125 3.72 3.83 -16.05
N PHE A 126 3.35 2.71 -16.69
CA PHE A 126 4.27 1.99 -17.58
C PHE A 126 4.61 2.82 -18.82
N HIS A 127 3.66 3.59 -19.36
CA HIS A 127 3.96 4.49 -20.46
C HIS A 127 5.05 5.51 -20.09
N LEU A 128 4.91 6.19 -18.93
CA LEU A 128 5.90 7.15 -18.45
C LEU A 128 7.23 6.48 -18.12
N LEU A 129 7.20 5.29 -17.50
CA LEU A 129 8.39 4.51 -17.15
C LEU A 129 9.27 4.19 -18.36
N PHE A 130 8.67 3.86 -19.50
CA PHE A 130 9.41 3.51 -20.73
C PHE A 130 9.79 4.72 -21.60
N VAL A 131 9.11 5.86 -21.43
CA VAL A 131 9.42 7.09 -22.17
C VAL A 131 10.55 7.84 -21.46
N ASP A 132 10.35 8.19 -20.19
CA ASP A 132 11.33 8.85 -19.34
C ASP A 132 10.87 8.75 -17.86
N PRO A 133 11.57 7.97 -17.01
CA PRO A 133 11.22 7.81 -15.60
C PRO A 133 11.18 9.11 -14.79
N THR A 134 11.81 10.19 -15.26
CA THR A 134 11.79 11.50 -14.56
C THR A 134 10.38 12.10 -14.47
N TYR A 135 9.44 11.70 -15.33
CA TYR A 135 8.03 12.08 -15.22
C TYR A 135 7.29 11.40 -14.06
N ILE A 136 7.86 10.35 -13.47
CA ILE A 136 7.34 9.68 -12.28
C ILE A 136 7.92 10.33 -11.02
N GLY A 137 9.23 10.56 -11.01
CA GLY A 137 9.95 11.16 -9.91
C GLY A 137 11.45 11.14 -10.11
N GLU A 138 12.18 11.71 -9.16
CA GLU A 138 13.65 11.74 -9.16
C GLU A 138 14.18 11.00 -7.93
N LEU A 139 15.24 10.20 -8.12
CA LEU A 139 15.95 9.54 -7.02
C LEU A 139 17.02 10.46 -6.44
N ASN A 140 16.86 10.83 -5.18
CA ASN A 140 17.79 11.66 -4.43
C ASN A 140 18.78 10.76 -3.68
N GLY A 141 19.76 10.23 -4.40
CA GLY A 141 20.69 9.24 -3.86
C GLY A 141 20.14 7.80 -3.99
N PRO A 142 20.64 6.84 -3.19
CA PRO A 142 20.39 5.43 -3.45
C PRO A 142 19.01 4.95 -2.98
N ILE A 143 18.33 5.66 -2.09
CA ILE A 143 17.11 5.11 -1.44
C ILE A 143 15.94 6.09 -1.36
N ASP A 144 16.17 7.38 -1.58
CA ASP A 144 15.18 8.43 -1.44
C ASP A 144 14.58 8.82 -2.79
N VAL A 145 13.29 9.10 -2.80
CA VAL A 145 12.52 9.40 -4.01
C VAL A 145 11.63 10.60 -3.79
N GLU A 146 11.66 11.52 -4.75
CA GLU A 146 10.69 12.60 -4.85
C GLU A 146 9.74 12.32 -6.01
N TYR A 147 8.54 11.83 -5.67
CA TYR A 147 7.49 11.61 -6.67
C TYR A 147 6.90 12.94 -7.13
N THR A 148 6.66 13.07 -8.44
CA THR A 148 6.10 14.28 -9.04
C THR A 148 4.91 13.96 -9.95
N GLY A 149 4.25 15.01 -10.45
CA GLY A 149 3.26 14.92 -11.51
C GLY A 149 2.09 13.96 -11.22
N PHE A 150 1.86 13.06 -12.18
CA PHE A 150 0.70 12.16 -12.17
C PHE A 150 0.76 11.12 -11.04
N VAL A 151 1.95 10.55 -10.77
CA VAL A 151 2.09 9.52 -9.73
C VAL A 151 1.82 10.12 -8.35
N MET A 152 2.33 11.32 -8.07
CA MET A 152 2.04 12.00 -6.81
C MET A 152 0.54 12.28 -6.62
N ALA A 153 -0.13 12.76 -7.68
CA ALA A 153 -1.58 12.97 -7.65
C ALA A 153 -2.35 11.66 -7.38
N TYR A 154 -1.93 10.56 -8.01
CA TYR A 154 -2.49 9.23 -7.79
C TYR A 154 -2.31 8.77 -6.34
N LEU A 155 -1.10 8.87 -5.79
CA LEU A 155 -0.79 8.51 -4.39
C LEU A 155 -1.67 9.30 -3.41
N PHE A 156 -1.82 10.62 -3.61
CA PHE A 156 -2.73 11.42 -2.79
C PHE A 156 -4.18 10.97 -2.87
N SER A 157 -4.67 10.63 -4.06
CA SER A 157 -6.02 10.09 -4.20
C SER A 157 -6.20 8.71 -3.54
N ILE A 158 -5.18 7.85 -3.56
CA ILE A 158 -5.21 6.55 -2.84
C ILE A 158 -5.32 6.79 -1.33
N VAL A 159 -4.47 7.66 -0.77
CA VAL A 159 -4.53 8.06 0.64
C VAL A 159 -5.91 8.63 0.97
N GLY A 160 -6.45 9.50 0.10
CA GLY A 160 -7.79 10.06 0.25
C GLY A 160 -8.88 8.99 0.26
N ILE A 161 -8.85 8.02 -0.65
CA ILE A 161 -9.82 6.91 -0.70
C ILE A 161 -9.75 6.10 0.59
N ILE A 162 -8.55 5.68 1.02
CA ILE A 162 -8.35 4.89 2.24
C ILE A 162 -8.85 5.66 3.46
N TRP A 163 -8.50 6.94 3.57
CA TRP A 163 -8.91 7.78 4.69
C TRP A 163 -10.43 7.99 4.73
N ILE A 164 -11.05 8.39 3.62
CA ILE A 164 -12.51 8.62 3.55
C ILE A 164 -13.27 7.33 3.88
N THR A 165 -12.90 6.22 3.25
CA THR A 165 -13.58 4.93 3.47
C THR A 165 -13.32 4.37 4.87
N GLY A 166 -12.12 4.56 5.41
CA GLY A 166 -11.76 4.22 6.80
C GLY A 166 -12.61 4.99 7.82
N VAL A 167 -12.76 6.31 7.63
CA VAL A 167 -13.61 7.15 8.49
C VAL A 167 -15.09 6.74 8.40
N ILE A 168 -15.60 6.46 7.19
CA ILE A 168 -16.98 5.98 7.00
C ILE A 168 -17.19 4.65 7.74
N PHE A 169 -16.27 3.70 7.56
CA PHE A 169 -16.34 2.40 8.21
C PHE A 169 -16.24 2.51 9.74
N GLY A 170 -15.32 3.34 10.25
CA GLY A 170 -15.18 3.60 11.68
C GLY A 170 -16.46 4.18 12.28
N LYS A 171 -17.06 5.18 11.63
CA LYS A 171 -18.32 5.80 12.06
C LYS A 171 -19.48 4.80 12.08
N GLN A 172 -19.55 3.91 11.10
CA GLN A 172 -20.59 2.87 11.06
C GLN A 172 -20.37 1.81 12.14
N SER A 173 -19.12 1.41 12.37
CA SER A 173 -18.75 0.45 13.41
C SER A 173 -19.08 0.95 14.82
N LEU A 174 -18.96 2.26 15.08
CA LEU A 174 -19.36 2.87 16.36
C LEU A 174 -20.87 2.76 16.65
N LYS A 175 -21.70 2.63 15.62
CA LYS A 175 -23.16 2.46 15.76
C LYS A 175 -23.56 1.00 15.99
N SER A 176 -22.63 0.05 15.91
CA SER A 176 -22.93 -1.36 16.13
C SER A 176 -23.34 -1.65 17.57
N GLU A 177 -24.34 -2.52 17.74
CA GLU A 177 -24.73 -3.07 19.05
C GLU A 177 -23.68 -4.04 19.59
N ASN A 178 -22.88 -4.65 18.71
CA ASN A 178 -21.82 -5.55 19.13
C ASN A 178 -20.63 -4.74 19.70
N PRO A 179 -20.28 -4.93 20.99
CA PRO A 179 -19.22 -4.17 21.65
C PRO A 179 -17.84 -4.39 21.02
N GLU A 180 -17.58 -5.55 20.44
CA GLU A 180 -16.33 -5.86 19.73
C GLU A 180 -16.20 -5.02 18.45
N ILE A 181 -17.27 -4.96 17.64
CA ILE A 181 -17.31 -4.15 16.42
C ILE A 181 -17.19 -2.66 16.78
N LYS A 182 -17.85 -2.24 17.87
CA LYS A 182 -17.77 -0.87 18.38
C LYS A 182 -16.35 -0.49 18.82
N LEU A 183 -15.62 -1.39 19.47
CA LEU A 183 -14.22 -1.17 19.85
C LEU A 183 -13.30 -1.06 18.63
N ARG A 184 -13.47 -1.95 17.64
CA ARG A 184 -12.74 -1.86 16.36
C ARG A 184 -12.99 -0.52 15.67
N GLY A 185 -14.23 -0.02 15.68
CA GLY A 185 -14.58 1.30 15.16
C GLY A 185 -13.86 2.46 15.85
N LYS A 186 -13.70 2.41 17.18
CA LYS A 186 -12.93 3.42 17.94
C LYS A 186 -11.47 3.44 17.53
N LEU A 187 -10.84 2.26 17.42
CA LEU A 187 -9.44 2.14 17.04
C LEU A 187 -9.17 2.70 15.64
N ILE A 188 -10.09 2.46 14.70
CA ILE A 188 -9.94 2.94 13.31
C ILE A 188 -10.10 4.46 13.19
N ILE A 189 -10.93 5.09 14.03
CA ILE A 189 -11.09 6.56 14.01
C ILE A 189 -9.91 7.28 14.68
N LEU A 190 -9.26 6.61 15.64
CA LEU A 190 -8.10 7.16 16.36
C LEU A 190 -6.78 6.99 15.60
N ALA A 191 -6.72 6.03 14.66
CA ALA A 191 -5.59 5.78 13.79
C ALA A 191 -5.56 6.76 12.61
#